data_AF-A0A8J2REC1-F1
#
_entry.id   AF-A0A8J2REC1-F1
#
_cell.length_a   1.000
_cell.length_b   1.000
_cell.length_c   1.000
_cell.angle_alpha   90.00
_cell.angle_beta   90.00
_cell.angle_gamma   90.00
#
_symmetry.space_group_name_H-M   'P 1'
#
loop_
_entity.id
_entity.type
_entity.pdbx_description
1 polymer ?
#
loop_
_entity_poly.entity_id
_entity_poly.type
_entity_poly.pdbx_seq_one_letter_code
_entity_poly.pdbx_strand_id
1 'polypeptide(L)'
;MVPVIERSGGRVLMKASVSQILTKDGRVTGVRVGNKENSAVDIYAPIVISDAGIHNTLMDLLPENIAKTSPIWPLTYTMKPGVGCLTAFIGLRGTAEELGLKAENLWIFSESSGSKILRSDIFDSTLDEVLEKPYPQLFLGFPSTKDPSWESRYPGK
;
A
#
# COMPACT_ATOMS: atom_id res chain seq x y z
N MET A 1 -5.64 -5.91 -13.00
CA MET A 1 -4.36 -5.31 -13.45
C MET A 1 -3.46 -6.33 -14.14
N VAL A 2 -3.02 -7.40 -13.48
CA VAL A 2 -2.11 -8.42 -14.06
C VAL A 2 -2.53 -8.92 -15.46
N PRO A 3 -3.79 -9.35 -15.69
CA PRO A 3 -4.18 -9.87 -17.01
C PRO A 3 -4.07 -8.84 -18.14
N VAL A 4 -4.21 -7.55 -17.83
CA VAL A 4 -4.07 -6.48 -18.82
C VAL A 4 -2.61 -6.31 -19.21
N ILE A 5 -1.70 -6.30 -18.23
CA ILE A 5 -0.25 -6.19 -18.45
C ILE A 5 0.24 -7.33 -19.34
N GLU A 6 -0.15 -8.57 -19.02
CA GLU A 6 0.31 -9.76 -19.75
C GLU A 6 -0.24 -9.83 -21.17
N ARG A 7 -1.53 -9.49 -21.37
CA ARG A 7 -2.12 -9.40 -22.72
C ARG A 7 -1.46 -8.34 -23.59
N SER A 8 -0.98 -7.26 -22.99
CA SER A 8 -0.20 -6.22 -23.68
C SER A 8 1.27 -6.61 -23.92
N GLY A 9 1.66 -7.87 -23.66
CA GLY A 9 3.01 -8.39 -23.88
C GLY A 9 3.97 -8.21 -22.69
N GLY A 10 3.52 -7.59 -21.60
CA GLY A 10 4.28 -7.43 -20.37
C GLY A 10 4.41 -8.73 -19.55
N ARG A 11 5.13 -8.65 -18.44
CA ARG A 11 5.27 -9.74 -17.46
C ARG A 11 5.13 -9.19 -16.04
N VAL A 12 4.51 -9.96 -15.17
CA VAL A 12 4.43 -9.67 -13.73
C VAL A 12 5.13 -10.78 -12.99
N LEU A 13 6.26 -10.46 -12.35
CA LEU A 13 7.06 -11.42 -11.62
C LEU A 13 6.78 -11.27 -10.12
N MET A 14 6.25 -12.32 -9.50
CA MET A 14 6.00 -12.38 -8.06
C MET A 14 7.17 -13.05 -7.35
N LYS A 15 7.33 -12.81 -6.03
CA LYS A 15 8.46 -13.33 -5.23
C LYS A 15 9.84 -12.98 -5.80
N ALA A 16 9.90 -11.85 -6.50
CA ALA A 16 11.06 -11.34 -7.21
C ALA A 16 11.51 -10.00 -6.58
N SER A 17 11.91 -10.06 -5.31
CA SER A 17 12.32 -8.85 -4.58
C SER A 17 13.55 -8.21 -5.21
N VAL A 18 13.44 -6.92 -5.59
CA VAL A 18 14.56 -6.13 -6.08
C VAL A 18 15.47 -5.78 -4.90
N SER A 19 16.75 -6.05 -5.01
CA SER A 19 17.76 -5.75 -3.98
C SER A 19 18.67 -4.59 -4.35
N GLN A 20 18.72 -4.18 -5.62
CA GLN A 20 19.47 -3.01 -6.07
C GLN A 20 18.98 -2.50 -7.43
N ILE A 21 19.03 -1.19 -7.64
CA ILE A 21 18.94 -0.56 -8.96
C ILE A 21 20.37 -0.45 -9.53
N LEU A 22 20.57 -0.98 -10.73
CA LEU A 22 21.87 -1.02 -11.38
C LEU A 22 22.12 0.30 -12.10
N THR A 23 23.29 0.89 -11.88
CA THR A 23 23.68 2.14 -12.55
C THR A 23 25.08 2.02 -13.16
N LYS A 24 25.30 2.77 -14.24
CA LYS A 24 26.60 2.95 -14.90
C LYS A 24 26.69 4.38 -15.39
N ASP A 25 27.79 5.06 -15.05
CA ASP A 25 28.05 6.47 -15.45
C ASP A 25 26.88 7.41 -15.11
N GLY A 26 26.27 7.22 -13.93
CA GLY A 26 25.11 8.01 -13.47
C GLY A 26 23.79 7.69 -14.16
N ARG A 27 23.74 6.69 -15.04
CA ARG A 27 22.51 6.25 -15.72
C ARG A 27 22.05 4.89 -15.21
N VAL A 28 20.74 4.69 -15.12
CA VAL A 28 20.16 3.40 -14.81
C VAL A 28 20.41 2.42 -15.96
N THR A 29 20.66 1.16 -15.61
CA THR A 29 20.89 0.06 -16.56
C THR A 29 20.01 -1.15 -16.30
N GLY A 30 19.30 -1.20 -15.16
CA GLY A 30 18.42 -2.31 -14.80
C GLY A 30 18.23 -2.43 -13.30
N VAL A 31 17.85 -3.62 -12.86
CA VAL A 31 17.66 -3.98 -11.45
C VAL A 31 18.27 -5.35 -11.16
N ARG A 32 18.74 -5.53 -9.93
CA ARG A 32 19.12 -6.84 -9.38
C ARG A 32 17.96 -7.38 -8.57
N VAL A 33 17.55 -8.60 -8.87
CA VAL A 33 16.47 -9.32 -8.18
C VAL A 33 17.06 -10.49 -7.40
N GLY A 34 16.55 -10.71 -6.19
CA GLY A 34 16.98 -11.79 -5.29
C GLY A 34 17.96 -11.33 -4.22
N ASN A 35 18.36 -12.27 -3.36
CA ASN A 35 19.24 -11.98 -2.22
C ASN A 35 20.67 -11.74 -2.70
N LYS A 36 21.40 -10.87 -1.99
CA LYS A 36 22.75 -10.40 -2.38
C LYS A 36 23.81 -11.50 -2.51
N GLU A 37 23.58 -12.71 -2.04
CA GLU A 37 24.62 -13.73 -1.89
C GLU A 37 24.58 -14.87 -2.92
N ASN A 38 23.45 -15.57 -3.13
CA ASN A 38 23.45 -16.85 -3.86
C ASN A 38 22.36 -17.05 -4.93
N SER A 39 21.49 -16.06 -5.18
CA SER A 39 20.39 -16.19 -6.16
C SER A 39 20.07 -14.90 -6.92
N ALA A 40 21.01 -13.96 -6.94
CA ALA A 40 20.81 -12.68 -7.59
C ALA A 40 20.82 -12.82 -9.12
N VAL A 41 19.80 -12.26 -9.78
CA VAL A 41 19.70 -12.16 -11.23
C VAL A 41 19.56 -10.69 -11.60
N ASP A 42 20.39 -10.24 -12.54
CA ASP A 42 20.29 -8.89 -13.10
C ASP A 42 19.32 -8.89 -14.27
N ILE A 43 18.35 -7.98 -14.21
CA ILE A 43 17.38 -7.71 -15.27
C ILE A 43 17.71 -6.34 -15.83
N TYR A 44 18.27 -6.31 -17.04
CA TYR A 44 18.65 -5.07 -17.71
C TYR A 44 17.44 -4.37 -18.32
N ALA A 45 17.37 -3.05 -18.09
CA ALA A 45 16.33 -2.20 -18.63
C ALA A 45 16.85 -0.77 -18.80
N PRO A 46 16.52 -0.08 -19.91
CA PRO A 46 16.95 1.30 -20.13
C PRO A 46 16.19 2.31 -19.26
N ILE A 47 15.04 1.90 -18.70
CA ILE A 47 14.18 2.70 -17.84
C ILE A 47 13.77 1.83 -16.65
N VAL A 48 13.87 2.37 -15.45
CA VAL A 48 13.33 1.76 -14.22
C VAL A 48 12.40 2.76 -13.57
N ILE A 49 11.18 2.34 -13.30
CA ILE A 49 10.18 3.10 -12.52
C ILE A 49 10.07 2.40 -11.18
N SER A 50 10.45 3.08 -10.10
CA SER A 50 10.39 2.53 -8.74
C SER A 50 9.10 2.95 -8.04
N ASP A 51 8.25 1.97 -7.73
CA ASP A 51 7.08 2.13 -6.86
C ASP A 51 7.34 1.56 -5.46
N ALA A 52 8.61 1.36 -5.08
CA ALA A 52 8.99 0.86 -3.76
C ALA A 52 8.86 1.94 -2.65
N GLY A 53 8.45 3.16 -3.00
CA GLY A 53 8.48 4.33 -2.12
C GLY A 53 9.84 5.02 -2.10
N ILE A 54 9.83 6.34 -1.85
CA ILE A 54 11.02 7.20 -1.91
C ILE A 54 12.11 6.77 -0.92
N HIS A 55 11.74 6.42 0.31
CA HIS A 55 12.70 6.02 1.35
C HIS A 55 13.45 4.75 0.92
N ASN A 56 12.74 3.68 0.58
CA ASN A 56 13.34 2.42 0.12
C ASN A 56 14.16 2.62 -1.17
N THR A 57 13.66 3.43 -2.11
CA THR A 57 14.34 3.67 -3.39
C THR A 57 15.67 4.37 -3.19
N LEU A 58 15.71 5.42 -2.38
CA LEU A 58 16.92 6.20 -2.17
C LEU A 58 17.87 5.52 -1.17
N MET A 59 17.36 5.03 -0.04
CA MET A 59 18.18 4.50 1.06
C MET A 59 18.71 3.09 0.79
N ASP A 60 17.91 2.23 0.15
CA ASP A 60 18.22 0.79 0.06
C ASP A 60 18.53 0.31 -1.36
N LEU A 61 17.78 0.81 -2.36
CA LEU A 61 17.84 0.27 -3.73
C LEU A 61 18.85 0.99 -4.61
N LEU A 62 18.95 2.31 -4.55
CA LEU A 62 19.93 3.06 -5.33
C LEU A 62 21.32 3.01 -4.68
N PRO A 63 22.41 2.96 -5.48
CA PRO A 63 23.74 3.20 -4.97
C PRO A 63 23.82 4.56 -4.27
N GLU A 64 24.33 4.58 -3.05
CA GLU A 64 24.31 5.77 -2.16
C GLU A 64 24.92 7.02 -2.81
N ASN A 65 26.03 6.85 -3.55
CA ASN A 65 26.70 7.93 -4.26
C ASN A 65 25.79 8.57 -5.33
N ILE A 66 24.87 7.81 -5.92
CA ILE A 66 23.87 8.31 -6.87
C ILE A 66 22.68 8.90 -6.10
N ALA A 67 22.18 8.19 -5.08
CA ALA A 67 21.03 8.64 -4.30
C ALA A 67 21.26 10.03 -3.68
N LYS A 68 22.46 10.30 -3.14
CA LYS A 68 22.85 11.60 -2.56
C LYS A 68 22.89 12.76 -3.55
N THR A 69 22.95 12.50 -4.86
CA THR A 69 22.87 13.57 -5.87
C THR A 69 21.44 14.09 -6.05
N SER A 70 20.45 13.35 -5.56
CA SER A 70 19.05 13.72 -5.65
C SER A 70 18.74 14.90 -4.72
N PRO A 71 18.07 15.96 -5.19
CA PRO A 71 17.71 17.11 -4.34
C PRO A 71 16.72 16.74 -3.23
N ILE A 72 16.04 15.60 -3.35
CA ILE A 72 15.09 15.07 -2.36
C ILE A 72 15.73 14.07 -1.40
N TRP A 73 17.03 13.77 -1.53
CA TRP A 73 17.76 12.92 -0.57
C TRP A 73 17.59 13.38 0.88
N PRO A 74 17.70 14.68 1.24
CA PRO A 74 17.51 15.12 2.62
C PRO A 74 16.12 14.81 3.20
N LEU A 75 15.10 14.63 2.35
CA LEU A 75 13.75 14.28 2.81
C LEU A 75 13.69 12.88 3.42
N THR A 76 14.59 11.96 3.05
CA THR A 76 14.57 10.59 3.61
C THR A 76 14.79 10.56 5.12
N TYR A 77 15.40 11.60 5.70
CA TYR A 77 15.65 11.75 7.14
C TYR A 77 14.58 12.55 7.88
N THR A 78 13.73 13.31 7.17
CA THR A 78 12.72 14.18 7.78
C THR A 78 11.31 13.67 7.58
N MET A 79 11.10 12.77 6.62
CA MET A 79 9.82 12.11 6.40
C MET A 79 9.40 11.29 7.63
N LYS A 80 8.21 11.56 8.13
CA LYS A 80 7.54 10.76 9.15
C LYS A 80 6.67 9.70 8.47
N PRO A 81 6.51 8.50 9.05
CA PRO A 81 5.50 7.55 8.61
C PRO A 81 4.11 8.21 8.56
N GLY A 82 3.29 7.77 7.59
CA GLY A 82 1.87 8.13 7.57
C GLY A 82 1.09 7.45 8.69
N VAL A 83 -0.21 7.72 8.76
CA VAL A 83 -1.12 7.04 9.68
C VAL A 83 -1.23 5.57 9.30
N GLY A 84 -1.01 4.69 10.27
CA GLY A 84 -1.32 3.28 10.14
C GLY A 84 -2.83 3.05 10.25
N CYS A 85 -3.35 2.08 9.48
CA CYS A 85 -4.76 1.69 9.56
C CYS A 85 -4.85 0.26 10.12
N LEU A 86 -5.77 0.04 11.06
CA LEU A 86 -6.19 -1.30 11.46
C LEU A 86 -7.37 -1.73 10.59
N THR A 87 -7.23 -2.85 9.88
CA THR A 87 -8.33 -3.44 9.11
C THR A 87 -8.72 -4.77 9.72
N ALA A 88 -10.00 -4.94 10.04
CA ALA A 88 -10.57 -6.19 10.52
C ALA A 88 -11.52 -6.76 9.45
N PHE A 89 -11.35 -8.05 9.12
CA PHE A 89 -12.26 -8.79 8.26
C PHE A 89 -13.19 -9.62 9.14
N ILE A 90 -14.49 -9.29 9.12
CA ILE A 90 -15.50 -9.93 9.96
C ILE A 90 -16.42 -10.77 9.06
N GLY A 91 -16.51 -12.06 9.35
CA GLY A 91 -17.51 -12.95 8.73
C GLY A 91 -18.80 -12.94 9.54
N LEU A 92 -19.92 -12.66 8.88
CA LEU A 92 -21.25 -12.69 9.49
C LEU A 92 -21.98 -13.97 9.06
N ARG A 93 -23.01 -14.36 9.82
CA ARG A 93 -23.91 -15.47 9.46
C ARG A 93 -25.25 -14.90 9.05
N GLY A 94 -25.78 -15.37 7.93
CA GLY A 94 -27.02 -14.88 7.33
C GLY A 94 -26.75 -14.13 6.02
N THR A 95 -27.77 -14.00 5.18
CA THR A 95 -27.66 -13.29 3.89
C THR A 95 -27.58 -11.78 4.09
N ALA A 96 -27.18 -11.06 3.03
CA ALA A 96 -27.20 -9.60 3.03
C ALA A 96 -28.59 -9.04 3.36
N GLU A 97 -29.65 -9.66 2.84
CA GLU A 97 -31.04 -9.28 3.11
C GLU A 97 -31.44 -9.52 4.57
N GLU A 98 -31.11 -10.69 5.12
CA GLU A 98 -31.41 -11.03 6.53
C GLU A 98 -30.71 -10.07 7.50
N LEU A 99 -29.49 -9.65 7.15
CA LEU A 99 -28.66 -8.75 7.96
C LEU A 99 -28.89 -7.26 7.64
N GLY A 100 -29.70 -6.94 6.63
CA GLY A 100 -29.96 -5.56 6.18
C GLY A 100 -28.73 -4.85 5.60
N LEU A 101 -27.76 -5.59 5.07
CA LEU A 101 -26.53 -5.04 4.51
C LEU A 101 -26.74 -4.54 3.08
N LYS A 102 -26.25 -3.33 2.80
CA LYS A 102 -26.35 -2.70 1.47
C LYS A 102 -25.00 -2.70 0.75
N ALA A 103 -25.04 -2.51 -0.56
CA ALA A 103 -23.88 -2.34 -1.42
C ALA A 103 -23.23 -0.96 -1.26
N GLU A 104 -22.96 -0.54 -0.02
CA GLU A 104 -22.44 0.79 0.31
C GLU A 104 -21.09 0.74 1.02
N ASN A 105 -20.49 1.90 1.20
CA ASN A 105 -19.31 2.11 2.03
C ASN A 105 -19.69 3.16 3.08
N LEU A 106 -19.52 2.84 4.35
CA LEU A 106 -19.80 3.76 5.44
C LEU A 106 -18.49 4.38 5.90
N TRP A 107 -18.46 5.71 5.92
CA TRP A 107 -17.44 6.48 6.59
C TRP A 107 -18.04 7.04 7.87
N ILE A 108 -17.57 6.57 9.00
CA ILE A 108 -18.08 6.93 10.32
C ILE A 108 -17.02 7.75 11.02
N PHE A 109 -17.44 8.91 11.51
CA PHE A 109 -16.61 9.90 12.15
C PHE A 109 -17.15 10.18 13.55
N SER A 110 -16.27 10.36 14.53
CA SER A 110 -16.67 10.70 15.91
C SER A 110 -17.21 12.12 16.03
N GLU A 111 -16.82 13.04 15.13
CA GLU A 111 -17.28 14.43 15.09
C GLU A 111 -17.72 14.87 13.68
N SER A 112 -18.54 15.92 13.62
CA SER A 112 -19.27 16.34 12.40
C SER A 112 -18.46 17.14 11.36
N SER A 113 -17.14 17.32 11.52
CA SER A 113 -16.33 18.12 10.57
C SER A 113 -15.13 17.35 9.98
N GLY A 114 -15.38 16.62 8.90
CA GLY A 114 -14.45 15.68 8.24
C GLY A 114 -13.05 16.19 7.86
N SER A 115 -12.80 17.50 7.82
CA SER A 115 -11.48 18.07 7.49
C SER A 115 -10.60 18.40 8.69
N LYS A 116 -11.15 18.52 9.92
CA LYS A 116 -10.35 18.71 11.14
C LYS A 116 -9.86 17.37 11.72
N ILE A 117 -10.64 16.31 11.49
CA ILE A 117 -10.51 15.01 12.16
C ILE A 117 -9.13 14.39 11.95
N LEU A 118 -8.67 14.21 10.71
CA LEU A 118 -7.41 13.49 10.48
C LEU A 118 -6.19 14.16 11.12
N ARG A 119 -6.11 15.50 11.04
CA ARG A 119 -4.94 16.25 11.51
C ARG A 119 -4.93 16.38 13.03
N SER A 120 -6.02 16.90 13.62
CA SER A 120 -6.06 17.10 15.06
C SER A 120 -6.28 15.81 15.85
N ASP A 121 -7.04 14.84 15.32
CA ASP A 121 -7.41 13.64 16.07
C ASP A 121 -6.43 12.48 15.95
N ILE A 122 -5.54 12.49 14.94
CA ILE A 122 -4.61 11.37 14.70
C ILE A 122 -3.16 11.85 14.54
N PHE A 123 -2.89 12.88 13.72
CA PHE A 123 -1.50 13.32 13.51
C PHE A 123 -0.93 14.13 14.67
N ASP A 124 -1.76 14.96 15.32
CA ASP A 124 -1.34 15.85 16.40
C ASP A 124 -1.69 15.31 17.81
N SER A 125 -2.37 14.16 17.89
CA SER A 125 -2.73 13.50 19.17
C SER A 125 -1.68 12.46 19.61
N THR A 126 -1.58 12.27 20.91
CA THR A 126 -0.85 11.14 21.53
C THR A 126 -1.63 9.84 21.40
N LEU A 127 -0.96 8.70 21.60
CA LEU A 127 -1.63 7.39 21.57
C LEU A 127 -2.74 7.30 22.63
N ASP A 128 -2.50 7.81 23.84
CA ASP A 128 -3.49 7.76 24.92
C ASP A 128 -4.74 8.58 24.58
N GLU A 129 -4.58 9.80 24.03
CA GLU A 129 -5.70 10.64 23.56
C GLU A 129 -6.51 9.98 22.43
N VAL A 130 -5.85 9.20 21.56
CA VAL A 130 -6.53 8.43 20.51
C VAL A 130 -7.31 7.26 21.12
N LEU A 131 -6.77 6.59 22.13
CA LEU A 131 -7.38 5.42 22.78
C LEU A 131 -8.54 5.78 23.72
N GLU A 132 -8.60 7.00 24.25
CA GLU A 132 -9.74 7.49 25.02
C GLU A 132 -10.99 7.73 24.15
N LYS A 133 -10.82 7.89 22.83
CA LYS A 133 -11.95 8.05 21.90
C LYS A 133 -12.61 6.69 21.65
N PRO A 134 -13.95 6.60 21.60
CA PRO A 134 -14.65 5.34 21.35
C PRO A 134 -14.29 4.73 19.97
N TYR A 135 -13.98 5.57 18.99
CA TYR A 135 -13.35 5.23 17.72
C TYR A 135 -12.79 6.51 17.05
N PRO A 136 -11.58 6.48 16.44
CA PRO A 136 -11.00 7.67 15.82
C PRO A 136 -11.60 7.98 14.44
N GLN A 137 -11.74 6.95 13.59
CA GLN A 137 -12.39 7.00 12.27
C GLN A 137 -12.63 5.55 11.83
N LEU A 138 -13.80 5.24 11.28
CA LEU A 138 -14.12 3.90 10.78
C LEU A 138 -14.53 3.95 9.31
N PHE A 139 -13.99 3.01 8.56
CA PHE A 139 -14.47 2.65 7.24
C PHE A 139 -15.09 1.25 7.32
N LEU A 140 -16.35 1.12 6.95
CA LEU A 140 -17.01 -0.18 6.79
C LEU A 140 -17.35 -0.38 5.33
N GLY A 141 -16.90 -1.50 4.78
CA GLY A 141 -17.26 -1.95 3.45
C GLY A 141 -17.89 -3.33 3.51
N PHE A 142 -18.86 -3.56 2.64
CA PHE A 142 -19.49 -4.87 2.45
C PHE A 142 -19.15 -5.38 1.04
N PRO A 143 -18.01 -6.08 0.84
CA PRO A 143 -17.64 -6.57 -0.49
C PRO A 143 -18.59 -7.63 -1.02
N SER A 144 -19.16 -8.48 -0.15
CA SER A 144 -20.09 -9.55 -0.51
C SER A 144 -21.33 -9.00 -1.22
N THR A 145 -21.90 -7.89 -0.74
CA THR A 145 -23.09 -7.25 -1.33
C THR A 145 -22.82 -6.58 -2.68
N LYS A 146 -21.54 -6.41 -3.05
CA LYS A 146 -21.12 -5.80 -4.32
C LYS A 146 -20.72 -6.83 -5.37
N ASP A 147 -20.57 -8.10 -4.96
CA ASP A 147 -20.21 -9.19 -5.86
C ASP A 147 -21.48 -9.98 -6.23
N PRO A 148 -21.97 -9.87 -7.49
CA PRO A 148 -23.18 -10.57 -7.91
C PRO A 148 -23.02 -12.10 -7.92
N SER A 149 -21.78 -12.62 -7.85
CA SER A 149 -21.52 -14.06 -7.75
C SER A 149 -21.51 -14.57 -6.30
N TRP A 150 -21.59 -13.70 -5.30
CA TRP A 150 -21.36 -14.06 -3.90
C TRP A 150 -22.31 -15.16 -3.42
N GLU A 151 -23.62 -14.96 -3.56
CA GLU A 151 -24.63 -15.92 -3.09
C GLU A 151 -24.46 -17.31 -3.72
N SER A 152 -24.06 -17.37 -4.99
CA SER A 152 -23.79 -18.65 -5.65
C SER A 152 -22.56 -19.36 -5.09
N ARG A 153 -21.55 -18.62 -4.63
CA ARG A 153 -20.30 -19.18 -4.09
C ARG A 153 -20.40 -19.46 -2.60
N TYR A 154 -21.22 -18.71 -1.87
CA TYR A 154 -21.38 -18.78 -0.43
C TYR A 154 -22.85 -18.63 0.01
N PRO A 155 -23.71 -19.61 -0.28
CA PRO A 155 -25.13 -19.52 0.08
C PRO A 155 -25.34 -19.31 1.59
N GLY A 156 -26.20 -18.36 1.96
CA GLY A 156 -26.53 -18.08 3.36
C GLY A 156 -25.44 -17.34 4.17
N LYS A 157 -24.51 -16.65 3.50
CA LYS A 157 -23.39 -15.92 4.11
C LYS A 157 -23.19 -14.51 3.54
#